data_AF-A0AA41PW80-F1
#
_entry.id   AF-A0AA41PW80-F1
#
_cell.length_a   1.000
_cell.length_b   1.000
_cell.length_c   1.000
_cell.angle_alpha   90.00
_cell.angle_beta   90.00
_cell.angle_gamma   90.00
#
_symmetry.space_group_name_H-M   'P 1'
#
loop_
_entity.id
_entity.type
_entity.pdbx_description
1 polymer ?
#
loop_
_entity_poly.entity_id
_entity_poly.type
_entity_poly.pdbx_seq_one_letter_code
_entity_poly.pdbx_strand_id
1 'polypeptide(L)'
;MWGTCLAVDGLFTDLARGTYELFGWIPEGAEPRGWVGNRVWLVPEDKALDAWLLGDAESPGAVTKAGSLALVGEDDYLGPPEGYWGTVRVHDEEQWLGSCREFTKILPAENPLPPLLLRGLAPSSGLREVLAKGTRKSLDLEDVVLDIRDDQGDQLADFELRAKVEAWRPSPCGTDLIDLQLARHYPLLPQHAQPLWEQWFAGPPATPAAWAGLDTRKREVWLDLVRRRTCARTRRGGGGARAPALDGAGGSAAR
;
A
#
# COMPACT_ATOMS: atom_id res chain seq x y z
N MET A 1 -4.59 15.86 15.48
CA MET A 1 -5.71 15.12 14.84
C MET A 1 -6.44 16.06 13.90
N TRP A 2 -6.54 15.70 12.61
CA TRP A 2 -7.15 16.55 11.57
C TRP A 2 -8.68 16.43 11.49
N GLY A 3 -9.25 15.31 11.91
CA GLY A 3 -10.70 15.11 11.97
C GLY A 3 -11.06 13.62 12.03
N THR A 4 -12.35 13.33 11.90
CA THR A 4 -12.89 11.96 11.79
C THR A 4 -13.87 11.92 10.63
N CYS A 5 -13.72 10.94 9.74
CA CYS A 5 -14.60 10.78 8.58
C CYS A 5 -15.47 9.54 8.73
N LEU A 6 -16.57 9.51 7.97
CA LEU A 6 -17.53 8.41 7.99
C LEU A 6 -17.12 7.28 7.05
N ALA A 7 -16.47 7.61 5.94
CA ALA A 7 -16.02 6.65 4.95
C ALA A 7 -14.82 7.19 4.17
N VAL A 8 -14.05 6.27 3.58
CA VAL A 8 -12.91 6.57 2.73
C VAL A 8 -13.08 5.84 1.40
N ASP A 9 -13.25 6.57 0.31
CA ASP A 9 -13.23 5.99 -1.03
C ASP A 9 -11.79 6.03 -1.59
N GLY A 10 -11.48 5.08 -2.48
CA GLY A 10 -10.16 4.97 -3.12
C GLY A 10 -9.09 4.33 -2.22
N LEU A 11 -9.49 3.74 -1.09
CA LEU A 11 -8.58 2.97 -0.22
C LEU A 11 -8.03 1.74 -0.93
N PHE A 12 -8.90 1.01 -1.62
CA PHE A 12 -8.56 -0.13 -2.47
C PHE A 12 -8.31 0.35 -3.88
N THR A 13 -7.18 -0.05 -4.45
CA THR A 13 -6.85 0.23 -5.85
C THR A 13 -6.01 -0.92 -6.35
N ASP A 14 -6.12 -1.24 -7.64
CA ASP A 14 -5.11 -2.08 -8.28
C ASP A 14 -3.77 -1.36 -8.13
N LEU A 15 -2.80 -2.00 -7.46
CA LEU A 15 -1.46 -1.44 -7.35
C LEU A 15 -0.93 -1.21 -8.77
N ALA A 16 -0.12 -0.17 -8.96
CA ALA A 16 0.53 0.07 -10.24
C ALA A 16 1.50 -1.09 -10.50
N ARG A 17 1.00 -2.13 -11.18
CA ARG A 17 1.75 -3.35 -11.45
C ARG A 17 2.51 -3.17 -12.76
N GLY A 18 3.82 -3.29 -12.69
CA GLY A 18 4.68 -3.36 -13.87
C GLY A 18 4.48 -4.71 -14.54
N THR A 19 4.46 -4.71 -15.88
CA THR A 19 4.56 -5.95 -16.65
C THR A 19 5.99 -6.10 -17.13
N TYR A 20 6.59 -7.26 -16.91
CA TYR A 20 7.95 -7.60 -17.30
C TYR A 20 7.93 -8.78 -18.23
N GLU A 21 8.55 -8.63 -19.41
CA GLU A 21 8.81 -9.75 -20.32
C GLU A 21 10.24 -10.23 -20.09
N LEU A 22 10.38 -11.49 -19.69
CA LEU A 22 11.65 -12.18 -19.43
C LEU A 22 11.99 -13.04 -20.65
N PHE A 23 13.02 -12.67 -21.41
CA PHE A 23 13.38 -13.32 -22.66
C PHE A 23 14.35 -14.50 -22.48
N GLY A 24 14.15 -15.54 -23.28
CA GLY A 24 14.98 -16.74 -23.22
C GLY A 24 14.81 -17.47 -21.89
N TRP A 25 13.56 -17.55 -21.44
CA TRP A 25 13.20 -18.17 -20.17
C TRP A 25 13.55 -19.66 -20.17
N ILE A 26 14.22 -20.11 -19.12
CA ILE A 26 14.58 -21.49 -18.85
C ILE A 26 13.99 -21.84 -17.47
N PRO A 27 12.89 -22.62 -17.40
CA PRO A 27 12.29 -22.98 -16.14
C PRO A 27 13.15 -23.98 -15.37
N GLU A 28 13.22 -23.85 -14.05
CA GLU A 28 13.86 -24.82 -13.15
C GLU A 28 12.86 -25.90 -12.67
N GLY A 29 11.58 -25.75 -13.04
CA GLY A 29 10.49 -26.67 -12.73
C GLY A 29 9.27 -26.47 -13.64
N ALA A 30 8.07 -26.54 -13.07
CA ALA A 30 6.85 -26.17 -13.81
C ALA A 30 6.85 -24.66 -14.10
N GLU A 31 6.47 -24.26 -15.31
CA GLU A 31 6.33 -22.84 -15.61
C GLU A 31 5.29 -22.19 -14.68
N PRO A 32 5.62 -21.05 -14.06
CA PRO A 32 4.70 -20.36 -13.20
C PRO A 32 3.47 -19.90 -14.00
N ARG A 33 2.27 -20.19 -13.49
CA ARG A 33 0.99 -19.75 -14.06
C ARG A 33 0.06 -19.28 -12.97
N GLY A 34 -0.55 -18.11 -13.15
CA GLY A 34 -1.31 -17.45 -12.10
C GLY A 34 -0.40 -16.80 -11.08
N TRP A 35 -0.83 -16.75 -9.82
CA TRP A 35 -0.06 -16.14 -8.74
C TRP A 35 1.25 -16.91 -8.50
N VAL A 36 2.37 -16.20 -8.59
CA VAL A 36 3.73 -16.75 -8.46
C VAL A 36 4.20 -16.62 -7.02
N GLY A 37 3.92 -15.49 -6.38
CA GLY A 37 4.26 -15.26 -4.98
C GLY A 37 4.21 -13.79 -4.62
N ASN A 38 4.20 -13.50 -3.32
CA ASN A 38 4.19 -12.14 -2.82
C ASN A 38 5.51 -11.40 -3.01
N ARG A 39 6.61 -12.15 -3.10
CA ARG A 39 7.96 -11.62 -3.16
C ARG A 39 8.75 -12.40 -4.18
N VAL A 40 8.72 -11.94 -5.43
CA VAL A 40 9.47 -12.56 -6.52
C VAL A 40 10.69 -11.71 -6.83
N TRP A 41 11.85 -12.32 -6.71
CA TRP A 41 13.13 -11.65 -6.86
C TRP A 41 13.74 -11.95 -8.22
N LEU A 42 14.18 -10.90 -8.91
CA LEU A 42 14.99 -10.96 -10.12
C LEU A 42 16.43 -10.65 -9.74
N VAL A 43 17.33 -11.61 -9.94
CA VAL A 43 18.71 -11.55 -9.45
C VAL A 43 19.70 -11.61 -10.62
N PRO A 44 20.34 -10.50 -11.00
CA PRO A 44 21.45 -10.48 -11.95
C PRO A 44 22.61 -11.36 -11.49
N GLU A 45 23.14 -12.21 -12.37
CA GLU A 45 24.33 -13.00 -12.04
C GLU A 45 25.62 -12.20 -12.12
N ASP A 46 25.66 -11.17 -12.97
CA ASP A 46 26.85 -10.35 -13.18
C ASP A 46 27.17 -9.40 -12.01
N LYS A 47 26.23 -9.26 -11.05
CA LYS A 47 26.31 -8.35 -9.90
C LYS A 47 26.57 -6.89 -10.28
N ALA A 48 26.31 -6.52 -11.53
CA ALA A 48 26.40 -5.13 -11.98
C ALA A 48 25.27 -4.29 -11.37
N LEU A 49 24.15 -4.93 -11.05
CA LEU A 49 22.99 -4.36 -10.40
C LEU A 49 22.54 -5.26 -9.24
N ASP A 50 21.89 -4.64 -8.24
CA ASP A 50 21.29 -5.36 -7.12
C ASP A 50 20.05 -6.16 -7.57
N ALA A 51 19.60 -7.08 -6.70
CA ALA A 51 18.38 -7.84 -6.93
C ALA A 51 17.14 -6.94 -6.84
N TRP A 52 16.13 -7.25 -7.66
CA TRP A 52 14.88 -6.50 -7.72
C TRP A 52 13.71 -7.33 -7.24
N LEU A 53 12.82 -6.70 -6.47
CA LEU A 53 11.64 -7.34 -5.92
C LEU A 53 10.40 -6.95 -6.70
N LEU A 54 9.65 -7.95 -7.15
CA LEU A 54 8.27 -7.82 -7.57
C LEU A 54 7.36 -8.29 -6.44
N GLY A 55 6.58 -7.36 -5.89
CA GLY A 55 5.51 -7.64 -4.95
C GLY A 55 4.31 -8.28 -5.64
N ASP A 56 3.61 -9.20 -4.96
CA ASP A 56 2.35 -9.79 -5.43
C ASP A 56 2.37 -10.19 -6.93
N ALA A 57 3.41 -10.94 -7.31
CA ALA A 57 3.72 -11.25 -8.69
C ALA A 57 2.81 -12.37 -9.22
N GLU A 58 2.37 -12.23 -10.46
CA GLU A 58 1.62 -13.24 -11.20
C GLU A 58 2.16 -13.42 -12.61
N SER A 59 2.02 -14.62 -13.15
CA SER A 59 2.22 -14.89 -14.57
C SER A 59 0.86 -15.06 -15.25
N PRO A 60 0.49 -14.20 -16.22
CA PRO A 60 -0.80 -14.29 -16.92
C PRO A 60 -0.94 -15.53 -17.83
N GLY A 61 0.09 -16.38 -17.90
CA GLY A 61 -0.01 -17.72 -18.49
C GLY A 61 0.06 -17.79 -20.01
N ALA A 62 -0.09 -16.67 -20.74
CA ALA A 62 0.17 -16.59 -22.18
C ALA A 62 0.31 -15.14 -22.70
N VAL A 63 1.02 -15.02 -23.82
CA VAL A 63 1.24 -13.85 -24.69
C VAL A 63 2.45 -12.99 -24.33
N THR A 64 3.62 -13.57 -24.55
CA THR A 64 4.74 -12.87 -25.17
C THR A 64 5.48 -13.86 -26.09
N LYS A 65 6.52 -13.43 -26.83
CA LYS A 65 7.19 -14.23 -27.88
C LYS A 65 7.52 -15.67 -27.42
N ALA A 66 7.60 -16.61 -28.36
CA ALA A 66 7.99 -17.99 -28.06
C ALA A 66 9.30 -18.02 -27.23
N GLY A 67 9.26 -18.59 -26.02
CA GLY A 67 10.39 -18.64 -25.10
C GLY A 67 10.57 -17.42 -24.18
N SER A 68 9.55 -16.57 -24.01
CA SER A 68 9.52 -15.56 -22.95
C SER A 68 8.44 -15.82 -21.90
N LEU A 69 8.72 -15.37 -20.66
CA LEU A 69 7.80 -15.41 -19.53
C LEU A 69 7.35 -13.98 -19.21
N ALA A 70 6.04 -13.77 -19.07
CA ALA A 70 5.51 -12.52 -18.54
C ALA A 70 5.32 -12.63 -17.03
N LEU A 71 5.84 -11.64 -16.29
CA LEU A 71 5.58 -11.42 -14.88
C LEU A 71 4.91 -10.06 -14.68
N VAL A 72 3.83 -10.04 -13.92
CA VAL A 72 3.13 -8.83 -13.54
C VAL A 72 3.22 -8.70 -12.03
N GLY A 73 3.79 -7.62 -11.52
CA GLY A 73 4.01 -7.44 -10.09
C GLY A 73 4.12 -5.98 -9.69
N GLU A 74 3.95 -5.73 -8.40
CA GLU A 74 4.19 -4.44 -7.78
C GLU A 74 5.67 -4.15 -7.82
N ASP A 75 6.01 -3.02 -8.43
CA ASP A 75 7.38 -2.56 -8.50
C ASP A 75 7.76 -1.88 -7.19
N ASP A 76 8.88 -2.28 -6.57
CA ASP A 76 9.42 -1.48 -5.48
C ASP A 76 9.94 -0.14 -6.05
N TYR A 77 9.87 0.92 -5.25
CA TYR A 77 10.05 2.31 -5.71
C TYR A 77 11.41 2.63 -6.37
N LEU A 78 12.37 1.69 -6.33
CA LEU A 78 13.66 1.81 -7.03
C LEU A 78 13.64 1.23 -8.44
N GLY A 79 12.68 0.37 -8.78
CA GLY A 79 12.45 -0.13 -10.12
C GLY A 79 13.58 -1.02 -10.67
N PRO A 80 13.30 -2.24 -11.17
CA PRO A 80 14.23 -2.84 -12.12
C PRO A 80 14.34 -1.90 -13.35
N PRO A 81 15.51 -1.85 -14.01
CA PRO A 81 15.70 -1.01 -15.19
C PRO A 81 14.65 -1.33 -16.27
N GLU A 82 14.32 -0.35 -17.11
CA GLU A 82 13.38 -0.53 -18.23
C GLU A 82 13.77 -1.70 -19.14
N GLY A 83 15.05 -2.02 -19.19
CA GLY A 83 15.54 -3.30 -19.65
C GLY A 83 16.90 -3.64 -19.06
N TYR A 84 17.20 -4.94 -19.04
CA TYR A 84 18.48 -5.45 -18.59
C TYR A 84 18.91 -6.61 -19.48
N TRP A 85 20.19 -6.57 -19.90
CA TRP A 85 20.81 -7.56 -20.76
C TRP A 85 21.88 -8.33 -19.96
N GLY A 86 21.61 -9.61 -19.68
CA GLY A 86 22.44 -10.46 -18.82
C GLY A 86 21.63 -11.58 -18.19
N THR A 87 22.30 -12.63 -17.71
CA THR A 87 21.59 -13.73 -17.03
C THR A 87 20.97 -13.24 -15.74
N VAL A 88 19.66 -13.43 -15.60
CA VAL A 88 18.88 -13.13 -14.39
C VAL A 88 18.26 -14.42 -13.89
N ARG A 89 18.47 -14.74 -12.62
CA ARG A 89 17.78 -15.84 -11.95
C ARG A 89 16.57 -15.32 -11.19
N VAL A 90 15.51 -16.10 -11.14
CA VAL A 90 14.23 -15.70 -10.52
C VAL A 90 13.85 -16.68 -9.42
N HIS A 91 13.50 -16.17 -8.23
CA HIS A 91 13.02 -16.98 -7.10
C HIS A 91 11.85 -16.32 -6.36
N ASP A 92 11.01 -17.11 -5.68
CA ASP A 92 9.86 -16.67 -4.87
C ASP A 92 10.15 -16.66 -3.35
N GLU A 93 11.44 -16.54 -3.00
CA GLU A 93 12.02 -16.75 -1.64
C GLU A 93 12.09 -18.20 -1.18
N GLU A 94 11.21 -19.08 -1.66
CA GLU A 94 11.18 -20.49 -1.26
C GLU A 94 11.99 -21.37 -2.21
N GLN A 95 11.90 -21.11 -3.51
CA GLN A 95 12.53 -21.90 -4.55
C GLN A 95 12.97 -21.04 -5.75
N TRP A 96 13.94 -21.56 -6.49
CA TRP A 96 14.28 -21.00 -7.80
C TRP A 96 13.24 -21.43 -8.83
N LEU A 97 12.72 -20.45 -9.57
CA LEU A 97 11.68 -20.64 -10.58
C LEU A 97 12.30 -20.88 -11.97
N GLY A 98 13.45 -20.26 -12.23
CA GLY A 98 14.14 -20.35 -13.51
C GLY A 98 15.11 -19.19 -13.75
N SER A 99 15.52 -19.03 -15.00
CA SER A 99 16.39 -17.94 -15.44
C SER A 99 16.00 -17.39 -16.79
N CYS A 100 16.36 -16.13 -17.05
CA CYS A 100 16.26 -15.49 -18.36
C CYS A 100 17.58 -14.83 -18.74
N ARG A 101 17.71 -14.47 -20.02
CA ARG A 101 18.92 -13.80 -20.56
C ARG A 101 18.78 -12.29 -20.65
N GLU A 102 17.56 -11.81 -20.55
CA GLU A 102 17.19 -10.41 -20.67
C GLU A 102 15.79 -10.25 -20.05
N PHE A 103 15.47 -9.07 -19.54
CA PHE A 103 14.07 -8.68 -19.36
C PHE A 103 13.84 -7.24 -19.77
N THR A 104 12.60 -6.91 -20.09
CA THR A 104 12.14 -5.54 -20.33
C THR A 104 10.86 -5.24 -19.59
N LYS A 105 10.74 -4.02 -19.07
CA LYS A 105 9.50 -3.48 -18.51
C LYS A 105 8.61 -3.00 -19.65
N ILE A 106 7.44 -3.62 -19.77
CA ILE A 106 6.37 -3.13 -20.63
C ILE A 106 5.70 -1.99 -19.88
N LEU A 107 5.94 -0.76 -20.33
CA LEU A 107 5.34 0.43 -19.74
C LEU A 107 3.83 0.45 -20.02
N PRO A 108 2.97 0.40 -18.98
CA PRO A 108 1.54 0.63 -19.17
C PRO A 108 1.29 2.10 -19.53
N ALA A 109 0.12 2.39 -20.10
CA ALA A 109 -0.34 3.77 -20.21
C ALA A 109 -0.45 4.39 -18.80
N GLU A 110 0.05 5.61 -18.62
CA GLU A 110 -0.04 6.33 -17.34
C GLU A 110 -1.52 6.50 -16.94
N ASN A 111 -1.98 5.65 -16.03
CA ASN A 111 -3.27 5.83 -15.37
C ASN A 111 -3.01 6.47 -14.01
N PRO A 112 -3.38 7.76 -13.81
CA PRO A 112 -3.22 8.39 -12.52
C PRO A 112 -4.05 7.64 -11.48
N LEU A 113 -3.47 7.42 -10.29
CA LEU A 113 -4.19 6.83 -9.17
C LEU A 113 -5.42 7.69 -8.84
N PRO A 114 -6.59 7.08 -8.59
CA PRO A 114 -7.73 7.83 -8.12
C PRO A 114 -7.40 8.47 -6.76
N PRO A 115 -7.84 9.72 -6.51
CA PRO A 115 -7.59 10.41 -5.25
C PRO A 115 -8.28 9.69 -4.08
N LEU A 116 -7.75 9.89 -2.87
CA LEU A 116 -8.40 9.43 -1.65
C LEU A 116 -9.53 10.41 -1.29
N LEU A 117 -10.75 9.93 -1.12
CA LEU A 117 -11.87 10.77 -0.74
C LEU A 117 -12.34 10.44 0.68
N LEU A 118 -12.10 11.35 1.62
CA LEU A 118 -12.62 11.28 2.98
C LEU A 118 -14.04 11.86 3.00
N ARG A 119 -15.05 11.02 3.12
CA ARG A 119 -16.46 11.43 3.13
C ARG A 119 -16.96 11.77 4.52
N GLY A 120 -17.74 12.85 4.61
CA GLY A 120 -18.35 13.25 5.88
C GLY A 120 -17.34 13.51 6.97
N LEU A 121 -16.17 14.06 6.62
CA LEU A 121 -15.13 14.44 7.57
C LEU A 121 -15.66 15.56 8.48
N ALA A 122 -15.61 15.34 9.78
CA ALA A 122 -15.73 16.37 10.80
C ALA A 122 -14.34 16.99 11.03
N PRO A 123 -14.04 18.16 10.44
CA PRO A 123 -12.71 18.75 10.51
C PRO A 123 -12.44 19.32 11.91
N SER A 124 -11.21 19.16 12.40
CA SER A 124 -10.76 19.83 13.61
C SER A 124 -10.62 21.34 13.40
N SER A 125 -10.53 22.11 14.48
CA SER A 125 -10.28 23.56 14.40
C SER A 125 -9.01 23.87 13.59
N GLY A 126 -7.94 23.10 13.83
CA GLY A 126 -6.70 23.21 13.06
C GLY A 126 -6.92 22.98 11.57
N LEU A 127 -7.64 21.92 11.18
CA LEU A 127 -7.94 21.69 9.75
C LEU A 127 -8.75 22.84 9.16
N ARG A 128 -9.77 23.31 9.88
CA ARG A 128 -10.60 24.44 9.43
C ARG A 128 -9.78 25.70 9.20
N GLU A 129 -8.86 26.02 10.10
CA GLU A 129 -7.98 27.19 9.96
C GLU A 129 -7.08 27.09 8.73
N VAL A 130 -6.49 25.91 8.49
CA VAL A 130 -5.61 25.71 7.33
C VAL A 130 -6.43 25.76 6.03
N LEU A 131 -7.60 25.12 5.98
CA LEU A 131 -8.51 25.17 4.82
C LEU A 131 -9.07 26.57 4.56
N ALA A 132 -9.27 27.39 5.60
CA ALA A 132 -9.70 28.79 5.45
C ALA A 132 -8.60 29.71 4.92
N LYS A 133 -7.33 29.41 5.23
CA LYS A 133 -6.14 30.14 4.73
C LYS A 133 -5.74 29.70 3.32
N GLY A 134 -5.94 28.43 2.99
CA GLY A 134 -5.65 27.87 1.68
C GLY A 134 -6.70 28.25 0.63
N THR A 135 -6.27 28.38 -0.63
CA THR A 135 -7.25 28.45 -1.73
C THR A 135 -7.88 27.08 -1.95
N ARG A 136 -9.09 27.01 -2.54
CA ARG A 136 -9.79 25.75 -2.85
C ARG A 136 -9.03 24.80 -3.79
N LYS A 137 -7.85 25.19 -4.29
CA LYS A 137 -6.99 24.39 -5.16
C LYS A 137 -5.62 24.23 -4.49
N SER A 138 -5.29 22.99 -4.12
CA SER A 138 -3.97 22.55 -3.67
C SER A 138 -3.46 23.17 -2.36
N LEU A 139 -3.60 22.42 -1.27
CA LEU A 139 -2.94 22.66 0.02
C LEU A 139 -2.13 21.42 0.41
N ASP A 140 -0.84 21.57 0.74
CA ASP A 140 -0.01 20.48 1.26
C ASP A 140 -0.21 20.42 2.78
N LEU A 141 -0.71 19.29 3.30
CA LEU A 141 -0.88 19.01 4.74
C LEU A 141 0.32 18.24 5.32
N GLU A 142 1.39 18.08 4.55
CA GLU A 142 2.57 17.29 4.90
C GLU A 142 2.20 15.83 5.20
N ASP A 143 2.92 15.19 6.13
CA ASP A 143 2.71 13.80 6.51
C ASP A 143 1.53 13.70 7.50
N VAL A 144 0.50 12.95 7.10
CA VAL A 144 -0.69 12.66 7.91
C VAL A 144 -0.86 11.17 8.09
N VAL A 145 -1.37 10.77 9.24
CA VAL A 145 -1.72 9.37 9.50
C VAL A 145 -3.23 9.19 9.31
N LEU A 146 -3.61 8.28 8.42
CA LEU A 146 -4.96 7.76 8.32
C LEU A 146 -5.12 6.58 9.29
N ASP A 147 -5.79 6.82 10.41
CA ASP A 147 -6.17 5.79 11.40
C ASP A 147 -7.50 5.15 10.99
N ILE A 148 -7.46 3.86 10.61
CA ILE A 148 -8.63 3.08 10.21
C ILE A 148 -9.09 2.23 11.40
N ARG A 149 -10.39 2.32 11.70
CA ARG A 149 -11.03 1.61 12.80
C ARG A 149 -12.09 0.66 12.29
N ASP A 150 -12.30 -0.42 13.02
CA ASP A 150 -13.46 -1.28 12.81
C ASP A 150 -14.74 -0.67 13.39
N ASP A 151 -15.88 -1.30 13.13
CA ASP A 151 -17.21 -0.87 13.58
C ASP A 151 -17.35 -0.84 15.11
N GLN A 152 -16.42 -1.48 15.83
CA GLN A 152 -16.36 -1.49 17.29
C GLN A 152 -15.52 -0.31 17.82
N GLY A 153 -14.89 0.46 16.92
CA GLY A 153 -14.02 1.58 17.23
C GLY A 153 -12.59 1.16 17.59
N ASP A 154 -12.23 -0.10 17.45
CA ASP A 154 -10.87 -0.58 17.65
C ASP A 154 -10.02 -0.27 16.41
N GLN A 155 -8.77 0.12 16.64
CA GLN A 155 -7.83 0.39 15.56
C GLN A 155 -7.51 -0.90 14.78
N LEU A 156 -7.79 -0.86 13.48
CA LEU A 156 -7.52 -1.95 12.56
C LEU A 156 -6.17 -1.76 11.87
N ALA A 157 -5.90 -0.56 11.38
CA ALA A 157 -4.65 -0.22 10.68
C ALA A 157 -4.39 1.28 10.67
N ASP A 158 -3.14 1.66 10.42
CA ASP A 158 -2.72 3.01 10.15
C ASP A 158 -1.90 3.10 8.85
N PHE A 159 -2.09 4.20 8.11
CA PHE A 159 -1.33 4.52 6.91
C PHE A 159 -0.75 5.92 6.99
N GLU A 160 0.56 6.05 6.78
CA GLU A 160 1.22 7.34 6.61
C GLU A 160 1.03 7.81 5.17
N LEU A 161 0.53 9.03 5.01
CA LEU A 161 0.19 9.64 3.74
C LEU A 161 0.81 11.02 3.67
N ARG A 162 1.48 11.32 2.56
CA ARG A 162 1.74 12.72 2.23
C ARG A 162 0.47 13.33 1.64
N ALA A 163 -0.26 14.09 2.44
CA ALA A 163 -1.60 14.54 2.07
C ALA A 163 -1.58 15.90 1.36
N LYS A 164 -1.68 15.86 0.04
CA LYS A 164 -1.97 17.06 -0.76
C LYS A 164 -3.47 17.15 -1.01
N VAL A 165 -4.13 18.18 -0.47
CA VAL A 165 -5.55 18.44 -0.68
C VAL A 165 -5.77 18.92 -2.12
N GLU A 166 -6.52 18.17 -2.91
CA GLU A 166 -6.88 18.56 -4.28
C GLU A 166 -8.13 19.44 -4.29
N ALA A 167 -9.12 19.05 -3.49
CA ALA A 167 -10.41 19.73 -3.39
C ALA A 167 -11.10 19.38 -2.08
N TRP A 168 -12.03 20.24 -1.66
CA TRP A 168 -12.97 19.94 -0.59
C TRP A 168 -14.30 20.63 -0.83
N ARG A 169 -15.37 20.07 -0.27
CA ARG A 169 -16.73 20.61 -0.38
C ARG A 169 -17.55 20.26 0.86
N PRO A 170 -18.64 20.97 1.15
CA PRO A 170 -19.63 20.51 2.13
C PRO A 170 -20.11 19.10 1.80
N SER A 171 -20.20 18.24 2.81
CA SER A 171 -20.65 16.86 2.66
C SER A 171 -22.18 16.80 2.66
N PRO A 172 -22.82 15.94 1.83
CA PRO A 172 -24.24 15.67 1.95
C PRO A 172 -24.62 14.93 3.24
N CYS A 173 -23.64 14.40 4.00
CA CYS A 173 -23.87 13.56 5.18
C CYS A 173 -24.28 14.36 6.43
N GLY A 174 -24.21 15.70 6.42
CA GLY A 174 -24.61 16.51 7.57
C GLY A 174 -24.10 17.94 7.52
N THR A 175 -24.62 18.77 8.42
CA THR A 175 -24.14 20.13 8.65
C THR A 175 -22.74 20.10 9.25
N ASP A 176 -21.87 21.03 8.83
CA ASP A 176 -20.47 21.16 9.29
C ASP A 176 -19.51 20.00 8.93
N LEU A 177 -19.96 19.04 8.13
CA LEU A 177 -19.13 17.99 7.56
C LEU A 177 -18.62 18.39 6.18
N ILE A 178 -17.42 17.93 5.82
CA ILE A 178 -16.83 18.13 4.51
C ILE A 178 -16.45 16.80 3.85
N ASP A 179 -16.54 16.76 2.53
CA ASP A 179 -15.86 15.76 1.72
C ASP A 179 -14.48 16.33 1.36
N LEU A 180 -13.40 15.64 1.71
CA LEU A 180 -12.01 16.05 1.46
C LEU A 180 -11.33 15.10 0.48
N GLN A 181 -10.84 15.63 -0.64
CA GLN A 181 -10.09 14.87 -1.65
C GLN A 181 -8.60 15.11 -1.46
N LEU A 182 -7.85 14.02 -1.31
CA LEU A 182 -6.40 14.01 -1.19
C LEU A 182 -5.79 13.34 -2.42
N ALA A 183 -4.78 13.98 -3.00
CA ALA A 183 -3.96 13.38 -4.03
C ALA A 183 -3.28 12.14 -3.48
N ARG A 184 -3.08 11.16 -4.35
CA ARG A 184 -2.36 9.93 -4.01
C ARG A 184 -1.20 9.72 -4.94
N HIS A 185 -0.07 9.35 -4.34
CA HIS A 185 1.13 8.96 -5.05
C HIS A 185 1.32 7.44 -5.05
N TYR A 186 0.69 6.73 -4.10
CA TYR A 186 0.78 5.29 -3.99
C TYR A 186 -0.57 4.66 -3.64
N PRO A 187 -0.84 3.45 -4.16
CA PRO A 187 -1.90 2.59 -3.66
C PRO A 187 -1.73 2.32 -2.15
N LEU A 188 -2.84 2.11 -1.42
CA LEU A 188 -2.80 1.83 0.03
C LEU A 188 -3.09 0.37 0.31
N LEU A 189 -4.13 -0.16 -0.35
CA LEU A 189 -4.51 -1.55 -0.25
C LEU A 189 -4.79 -2.15 -1.63
N PRO A 190 -4.38 -3.41 -1.87
CA PRO A 190 -4.72 -4.11 -3.09
C PRO A 190 -6.23 -4.32 -3.22
N GLN A 191 -6.75 -4.19 -4.44
CA GLN A 191 -8.15 -4.45 -4.75
C GLN A 191 -8.60 -5.86 -4.34
N HIS A 192 -7.74 -6.87 -4.51
CA HIS A 192 -8.05 -8.26 -4.16
C HIS A 192 -8.22 -8.48 -2.64
N ALA A 193 -7.70 -7.58 -1.81
CA ALA A 193 -7.80 -7.65 -0.36
C ALA A 193 -9.15 -7.11 0.17
N GLN A 194 -9.91 -6.39 -0.66
CA GLN A 194 -11.15 -5.72 -0.24
C GLN A 194 -12.13 -6.64 0.50
N PRO A 195 -12.49 -7.86 0.00
CA PRO A 195 -13.46 -8.71 0.70
C PRO A 195 -13.00 -9.11 2.11
N LEU A 196 -11.68 -9.23 2.29
CA LEU A 196 -11.13 -9.59 3.59
C LEU A 196 -11.14 -8.39 4.54
N TRP A 197 -10.78 -7.21 4.06
CA TRP A 197 -10.87 -5.99 4.85
C TRP A 197 -12.30 -5.65 5.26
N GLU A 198 -13.27 -5.82 4.35
CA GLU A 198 -14.70 -5.64 4.65
C GLU A 198 -15.17 -6.54 5.79
N GLN A 199 -14.73 -7.80 5.81
CA GLN A 199 -15.00 -8.70 6.93
C GLN A 199 -14.40 -8.18 8.24
N TRP A 200 -13.18 -7.64 8.21
CA TRP A 200 -12.50 -7.13 9.40
C TRP A 200 -13.01 -5.77 9.87
N PHE A 201 -13.61 -4.96 9.00
CA PHE A 201 -14.35 -3.75 9.39
C PHE A 201 -15.54 -4.08 10.28
N ALA A 202 -16.24 -5.19 10.01
CA ALA A 202 -17.31 -5.69 10.90
C ALA A 202 -16.77 -6.26 12.23
N GLY A 203 -15.45 -6.31 12.41
CA GLY A 203 -14.76 -6.88 13.57
C GLY A 203 -13.98 -8.15 13.22
N PRO A 204 -13.18 -8.67 14.16
CA PRO A 204 -12.36 -9.84 13.91
C PRO A 204 -13.25 -11.08 13.71
N PRO A 205 -12.86 -11.99 12.79
CA PRO A 205 -13.59 -13.25 12.55
C PRO A 205 -13.83 -14.04 13.84
N ALA A 206 -15.10 -14.37 14.11
CA ALA A 206 -15.50 -15.13 15.30
C ALA A 206 -15.14 -16.63 15.21
N THR A 207 -15.09 -17.17 13.99
CA THR A 207 -14.81 -18.59 13.76
C THR A 207 -13.31 -18.86 13.86
N PRO A 208 -12.88 -19.80 14.74
CA PRO A 208 -11.50 -20.25 14.76
C PRO A 208 -11.05 -20.75 13.38
N ALA A 209 -9.81 -20.48 13.01
CA ALA A 209 -9.23 -20.90 11.74
C ALA A 209 -10.00 -20.44 10.48
N ALA A 210 -10.70 -19.30 10.54
CA ALA A 210 -11.37 -18.72 9.36
C ALA A 210 -10.41 -18.42 8.18
N TRP A 211 -9.10 -18.40 8.40
CA TRP A 211 -8.07 -18.33 7.35
C TRP A 211 -7.86 -19.65 6.57
N ALA A 212 -8.31 -20.79 7.10
CA ALA A 212 -7.98 -22.11 6.55
C ALA A 212 -8.55 -22.33 5.14
N GLY A 213 -9.72 -21.75 4.84
CA GLY A 213 -10.35 -21.83 3.52
C GLY A 213 -9.82 -20.81 2.50
N LEU A 214 -8.95 -19.89 2.90
CA LEU A 214 -8.40 -18.88 2.01
C LEU A 214 -7.31 -19.48 1.11
N ASP A 215 -7.19 -18.99 -0.12
CA ASP A 215 -6.02 -19.24 -0.95
C ASP A 215 -4.76 -18.58 -0.35
N THR A 216 -3.57 -18.97 -0.83
CA THR A 216 -2.30 -18.49 -0.26
C THR A 216 -2.18 -16.97 -0.27
N ARG A 217 -2.55 -16.31 -1.38
CA ARG A 217 -2.55 -14.84 -1.51
C ARG A 217 -3.43 -14.17 -0.46
N LYS A 218 -4.66 -14.66 -0.25
CA LYS A 218 -5.56 -14.15 0.80
C LYS A 218 -5.10 -14.48 2.22
N ARG A 219 -4.39 -15.60 2.43
CA ARG A 219 -3.79 -15.92 3.74
C ARG A 219 -2.70 -14.92 4.11
N GLU A 220 -1.97 -14.37 3.15
CA GLU A 220 -0.98 -13.33 3.45
C GLU A 220 -1.65 -12.02 3.87
N VAL A 221 -2.69 -11.58 3.17
CA VAL A 221 -3.51 -10.42 3.57
C VAL A 221 -4.05 -10.63 4.99
N TRP A 222 -4.52 -11.84 5.31
CA TRP A 222 -4.95 -12.19 6.66
C TRP A 222 -3.83 -12.01 7.69
N LEU A 223 -2.63 -12.54 7.40
CA LEU A 223 -1.49 -12.44 8.31
C LEU A 223 -1.07 -10.99 8.53
N ASP A 224 -1.09 -10.14 7.50
CA ASP A 224 -0.81 -8.71 7.63
C ASP A 224 -1.85 -8.01 8.54
N LEU A 225 -3.14 -8.26 8.32
CA LEU A 225 -4.22 -7.75 9.19
C LEU A 225 -4.05 -8.16 10.66
N VAL A 226 -3.75 -9.43 10.92
CA VAL A 226 -3.49 -9.94 12.28
C VAL A 226 -2.29 -9.22 12.91
N ARG A 227 -1.21 -9.02 12.16
CA ARG A 227 -0.01 -8.31 12.62
C ARG A 227 -0.31 -6.86 12.96
N ARG A 228 -0.96 -6.12 12.05
CA ARG A 228 -1.35 -4.71 12.24
C ARG A 228 -2.22 -4.52 13.48
N ARG A 229 -3.28 -5.31 13.62
CA ARG A 229 -4.18 -5.24 14.80
C ARG A 229 -3.45 -5.55 16.11
N THR A 230 -2.55 -6.53 16.10
CA THR A 230 -1.75 -6.87 17.29
C THR A 230 -0.82 -5.73 17.70
N CYS A 231 -0.14 -5.11 16.74
CA CYS A 231 0.72 -3.95 16.97
C CYS A 231 -0.07 -2.71 17.45
N ALA A 232 -1.27 -2.49 16.93
CA ALA A 232 -2.14 -1.41 17.41
C ALA A 232 -2.55 -1.63 18.88
N ARG A 233 -2.91 -2.87 19.25
CA ARG A 233 -3.28 -3.23 20.63
C ARG A 233 -2.12 -3.08 21.61
N THR A 234 -0.90 -3.45 21.23
CA THR A 234 0.28 -3.28 22.10
C THR A 234 0.61 -1.79 22.32
N ARG A 235 0.50 -0.96 21.29
CA ARG A 235 0.64 0.51 21.40
C ARG A 235 -0.37 1.11 22.40
N ARG A 236 -1.63 0.64 22.40
CA ARG A 236 -2.67 1.10 23.34
C ARG A 236 -2.45 0.58 24.77
N GLY A 237 -1.92 -0.64 24.94
CA GLY A 237 -1.64 -1.24 26.24
C GLY A 237 -0.38 -0.70 26.95
N GLY A 238 0.53 -0.06 26.21
CA GLY A 238 1.77 0.52 26.75
C GLY A 238 1.63 1.88 27.45
N GLY A 239 0.42 2.44 27.53
CA GLY A 239 0.12 3.76 28.11
C GLY A 239 0.27 3.91 29.62
N GLY A 240 1.22 3.20 30.24
CA GLY A 240 1.55 3.30 31.67
C GLY A 240 2.85 4.04 31.99
N ALA A 241 3.65 4.43 31.00
CA ALA A 241 4.86 5.22 31.22
C ALA A 241 4.61 6.69 30.84
N ARG A 242 4.33 7.50 31.85
CA ARG A 242 4.25 8.97 31.76
C ARG A 242 5.59 9.49 31.22
N ALA A 243 5.60 9.96 29.98
CA ALA A 243 6.72 10.77 29.48
C ALA A 243 6.75 12.09 30.27
N PRO A 244 7.92 12.57 30.74
CA PRO A 244 8.00 13.80 31.51
C PRO A 244 7.62 15.00 30.64
N ALA A 245 6.77 15.87 31.19
CA ALA A 245 6.44 17.16 30.60
C ALA A 245 7.72 18.00 30.50
N LEU A 246 8.10 18.34 29.28
CA LEU A 246 9.10 19.39 29.04
C LEU A 246 8.37 20.73 29.10
N ASP A 247 8.36 21.32 30.29
CA ASP A 247 8.01 22.73 30.47
C ASP A 247 9.12 23.60 29.87
N GLY A 248 8.92 24.05 28.64
CA GLY A 248 9.75 25.06 28.00
C GLY A 248 9.33 26.46 28.43
N ALA A 249 9.75 26.90 29.62
CA ALA A 249 9.75 28.33 29.95
C ALA A 249 11.00 28.97 29.33
N GLY A 250 10.78 29.84 28.35
CA GLY A 250 11.83 30.68 27.77
C GLY A 250 12.38 31.70 28.78
N GLY A 251 13.66 32.02 28.62
CA GLY A 251 14.33 33.04 29.42
C GLY A 251 15.69 33.41 28.81
N SER A 252 15.67 34.37 27.90
CA SER A 252 16.81 35.06 27.30
C SER A 252 17.72 35.75 28.32
N ALA A 253 19.03 35.76 28.03
CA ALA A 253 19.94 36.92 27.97
C ALA A 253 21.29 36.79 28.72
N ALA A 254 22.31 37.38 28.07
CA ALA A 254 23.64 37.78 28.54
C ALA A 254 24.70 36.66 28.58
N ARG A 255 25.83 36.71 27.85
CA ARG A 255 26.53 37.75 27.07
C ARG A 255 27.27 37.09 25.90
#